data_AF-A0A951E9X2-F1
#
_entry.id   AF-A0A951E9X2-F1
#
_cell.length_a   1.000
_cell.length_b   1.000
_cell.length_c   1.000
_cell.angle_alpha   90.00
_cell.angle_beta   90.00
_cell.angle_gamma   90.00
#
_symmetry.space_group_name_H-M   'P 1'
#
loop_
_entity.id
_entity.type
_entity.pdbx_description
1 polymer ?
#
loop_
_entity_poly.entity_id
_entity_poly.type
_entity_poly.pdbx_seq_one_letter_code
_entity_poly.pdbx_strand_id
1 'polypeptide(L)'
;MSAFEEMQAAQLAVLLDALDGIPLSDAERSTLRWLAGWKRDAVENIAAVIRRARTLATNPIPPGPSASWGEQVTAAVREVFPPGVATAILGDDAMGPLSYRLMQRCQDTGRSPADVLRGVDADDRDFCARADYPAAFLANRVGGAL
;
A
#
# COMPACT_ATOMS: atom_id res chain seq x y z
N MET A 1 -1.65 7.08 39.16
CA MET A 1 -2.12 7.16 37.78
C MET A 1 -3.44 6.42 37.70
N SER A 2 -4.45 7.01 37.07
CA SER A 2 -5.75 6.37 36.84
C SER A 2 -5.72 5.51 35.58
N ALA A 3 -6.65 4.55 35.48
CA ALA A 3 -6.81 3.71 34.27
C ALA A 3 -7.06 4.55 33.00
N PHE A 4 -7.70 5.73 33.14
CA PHE A 4 -7.90 6.66 32.04
C PHE A 4 -6.59 7.32 31.59
N GLU A 5 -5.74 7.74 32.53
CA GLU A 5 -4.43 8.32 32.23
C GLU A 5 -3.49 7.30 31.59
N GLU A 6 -3.53 6.04 32.05
CA GLU A 6 -2.77 4.93 31.44
C GLU A 6 -3.22 4.65 30.00
N MET A 7 -4.53 4.59 29.77
CA MET A 7 -5.11 4.45 28.43
C MET A 7 -4.70 5.63 27.53
N GLN A 8 -4.83 6.86 28.02
CA GLN A 8 -4.47 8.05 27.26
C GLN A 8 -2.97 8.08 26.93
N ALA A 9 -2.11 7.68 27.86
CA ALA A 9 -0.66 7.57 27.62
C ALA A 9 -0.34 6.53 26.54
N ALA A 10 -0.99 5.36 26.59
CA ALA A 10 -0.83 4.32 25.57
C ALA A 10 -1.30 4.80 24.19
N GLN A 11 -2.45 5.46 24.12
CA GLN A 11 -2.99 6.01 22.87
C GLN A 11 -2.13 7.14 22.30
N LEU A 12 -1.57 8.00 23.16
CA LEU A 12 -0.63 9.03 22.75
C LEU A 12 0.65 8.42 22.17
N ALA A 13 1.17 7.34 22.77
CA ALA A 13 2.33 6.64 22.26
C ALA A 13 2.10 6.09 20.84
N VAL A 14 0.91 5.55 20.56
CA VAL A 14 0.53 5.08 19.21
C VAL A 14 0.56 6.20 18.17
N LEU A 15 0.05 7.38 18.51
CA LEU A 15 0.06 8.53 17.59
C LEU A 15 1.47 9.09 17.38
N LEU A 16 2.28 9.16 18.44
CA LEU A 16 3.66 9.62 18.35
C LEU A 16 4.54 8.67 17.55
N ASP A 17 4.36 7.35 17.72
CA ASP A 17 5.02 6.33 16.90
C ASP A 17 4.66 6.48 15.41
N ALA A 18 3.38 6.69 15.08
CA ALA A 18 2.96 6.93 13.70
C ALA A 18 3.63 8.19 13.10
N LEU A 19 3.91 9.20 13.92
CA LEU A 19 4.56 10.46 13.55
C LEU A 19 6.08 10.48 13.82
N ASP A 20 6.70 9.33 14.10
CA ASP A 20 8.11 9.27 14.47
C ASP A 20 9.02 9.99 13.45
N GLY A 21 9.96 10.79 13.95
CA GLY A 21 10.84 11.63 13.13
C GLY A 21 10.25 12.95 12.61
N ILE A 22 8.98 13.27 12.91
CA ILE A 22 8.38 14.57 12.57
C ILE A 22 8.53 15.52 13.78
N PRO A 23 9.20 16.68 13.62
CA PRO A 23 9.26 17.67 14.68
C PRO A 23 7.88 18.31 14.89
N LEU A 24 7.32 18.11 16.08
CA LEU A 24 6.02 18.65 16.47
C LEU A 24 6.15 19.89 17.34
N SER A 25 5.41 20.94 16.99
CA SER A 25 5.17 22.13 17.81
C SER A 25 4.34 21.79 19.06
N ASP A 26 4.32 22.72 20.02
CA ASP A 26 3.53 22.55 21.26
C ASP A 26 2.02 22.48 21.01
N ALA A 27 1.54 23.21 20.01
CA ALA A 27 0.14 23.16 19.58
C ALA A 27 -0.21 21.76 19.06
N GLU A 28 0.61 21.20 18.16
CA GLU A 28 0.41 19.85 17.61
C GLU A 28 0.50 18.78 18.70
N ARG A 29 1.47 18.88 19.62
CA ARG A 29 1.57 17.98 20.78
C ARG A 29 0.33 18.04 21.66
N SER A 30 -0.24 19.22 21.85
CA SER A 30 -1.48 19.40 22.61
C SER A 30 -2.68 18.79 21.89
N THR A 31 -2.76 18.95 20.57
CA THR A 31 -3.77 18.27 19.74
C THR A 31 -3.66 16.75 19.82
N LEU A 32 -2.45 16.18 19.78
CA LEU A 32 -2.25 14.73 19.93
C LEU A 32 -2.68 14.22 21.30
N ARG A 33 -2.41 14.96 22.38
CA ARG A 33 -2.89 14.61 23.73
C ARG A 33 -4.41 14.63 23.82
N TRP A 34 -5.06 15.60 23.15
CA TRP A 34 -6.51 15.65 23.06
C TRP A 34 -7.09 14.47 22.27
N LEU A 35 -6.50 14.15 21.11
CA LEU A 35 -6.88 12.96 20.32
C LEU A 35 -6.66 11.67 21.08
N ALA A 36 -5.61 11.57 21.89
CA ALA A 36 -5.35 10.41 22.73
C ALA A 36 -6.42 10.17 23.81
N GLY A 37 -7.33 11.10 24.06
CA GLY A 37 -8.51 10.89 24.91
C GLY A 37 -9.69 10.25 24.19
N TRP A 38 -9.61 10.03 22.87
CA TRP A 38 -10.70 9.45 22.07
C TRP A 38 -10.80 7.94 22.25
N LYS A 39 -11.83 7.32 21.64
CA LYS A 39 -11.95 5.84 21.60
C LYS A 39 -10.73 5.22 20.92
N ARG A 40 -10.24 4.10 21.46
CA ARG A 40 -9.09 3.34 20.96
C ARG A 40 -9.11 3.14 19.45
N ASP A 41 -10.20 2.58 18.92
CA ASP A 41 -10.31 2.27 17.49
C ASP A 41 -10.16 3.51 16.60
N ALA A 42 -10.64 4.67 17.06
CA ALA A 42 -10.48 5.92 16.30
C ALA A 42 -9.02 6.37 16.28
N VAL A 43 -8.32 6.24 17.41
CA VAL A 43 -6.88 6.57 17.51
C VAL A 43 -6.04 5.64 16.63
N GLU A 44 -6.32 4.34 16.68
CA GLU A 44 -5.65 3.32 15.85
C GLU A 44 -5.87 3.57 14.35
N ASN A 45 -7.10 3.91 13.95
CA ASN A 45 -7.42 4.25 12.57
C ASN A 45 -6.66 5.51 12.09
N ILE A 46 -6.58 6.56 12.92
CA ILE A 46 -5.82 7.77 12.59
C ILE A 46 -4.33 7.43 12.43
N ALA A 47 -3.77 6.67 13.37
CA ALA A 47 -2.37 6.23 13.30
C ALA A 47 -2.09 5.39 12.03
N ALA A 48 -3.01 4.50 11.66
CA ALA A 48 -2.89 3.70 10.43
C ALA A 48 -2.88 4.58 9.17
N VAL A 49 -3.75 5.60 9.09
CA VAL A 49 -3.78 6.55 7.97
C VAL A 49 -2.47 7.34 7.88
N ILE A 50 -1.94 7.82 9.01
CA ILE A 50 -0.66 8.54 9.07
C ILE A 50 0.47 7.65 8.55
N ARG A 51 0.59 6.41 9.05
CA ARG A 51 1.63 5.46 8.61
C ARG A 51 1.54 5.18 7.11
N ARG A 52 0.33 4.97 6.58
CA ARG A 52 0.10 4.74 5.15
C ARG A 52 0.54 5.96 4.31
N ALA A 53 0.17 7.17 4.72
CA ALA A 53 0.57 8.38 4.04
C ALA A 53 2.10 8.55 4.03
N ARG A 54 2.78 8.19 5.13
CA ARG A 54 4.24 8.20 5.20
C ARG A 54 4.89 7.20 4.26
N THR A 55 4.37 5.97 4.20
CA THR A 55 4.90 4.96 3.27
C THR A 55 4.84 5.45 1.82
N LEU A 56 3.73 6.10 1.43
CA LEU A 56 3.57 6.70 0.10
C LEU A 56 4.53 7.87 -0.16
N ALA A 57 4.95 8.61 0.88
CA ALA A 57 5.91 9.70 0.75
C ALA A 57 7.36 9.21 0.63
N THR A 58 7.73 8.12 1.32
CA THR A 58 9.09 7.55 1.29
C THR A 58 9.33 6.56 0.16
N ASN A 59 8.28 5.90 -0.31
CA ASN A 59 8.27 5.09 -1.52
C ASN A 59 7.34 5.79 -2.52
N PRO A 60 7.75 6.95 -3.07
CA PRO A 60 6.96 7.64 -4.05
C PRO A 60 6.70 6.68 -5.20
N ILE A 61 5.43 6.51 -5.55
CA ILE A 61 5.05 6.06 -6.89
C ILE A 61 5.94 6.86 -7.84
N PRO A 62 6.81 6.22 -8.65
CA PRO A 62 7.74 6.98 -9.48
C PRO A 62 6.95 7.97 -10.32
N PRO A 63 7.28 9.28 -10.26
CA PRO A 63 6.57 10.27 -11.04
C PRO A 63 7.03 10.14 -12.50
N GLY A 64 6.32 9.33 -13.28
CA GLY A 64 6.15 9.66 -14.69
C GLY A 64 5.21 10.86 -14.78
N PRO A 65 5.50 11.90 -15.57
CA PRO A 65 4.62 13.07 -15.67
C PRO A 65 3.23 12.60 -16.13
N SER A 66 2.18 12.90 -15.35
CA SER A 66 0.76 12.70 -15.73
C SER A 66 0.30 11.30 -16.14
N ALA A 67 1.02 10.22 -15.81
CA ALA A 67 0.61 8.88 -16.20
C ALA A 67 -0.62 8.43 -15.41
N SER A 68 -1.73 8.18 -16.10
CA SER A 68 -2.93 7.54 -15.58
C SER A 68 -2.59 6.22 -14.89
N TRP A 69 -3.44 5.76 -13.98
CA TRP A 69 -3.26 4.47 -13.31
C TRP A 69 -3.02 3.31 -14.30
N GLY A 70 -3.73 3.31 -15.43
CA GLY A 70 -3.55 2.29 -16.48
C GLY A 70 -2.15 2.31 -17.10
N GLU A 71 -1.55 3.49 -17.29
CA GLU A 71 -0.17 3.64 -17.78
C GLU A 71 0.84 3.17 -16.75
N GLN A 72 0.60 3.44 -15.45
CA GLN A 72 1.45 2.94 -14.37
C GLN A 72 1.45 1.41 -14.27
N VAL A 73 0.26 0.78 -14.35
CA VAL A 73 0.15 -0.68 -14.38
C VAL A 73 0.84 -1.25 -15.62
N THR A 74 0.67 -0.60 -16.78
CA THR A 74 1.31 -1.02 -18.03
C THR A 74 2.83 -0.97 -17.94
N ALA A 75 3.38 0.12 -17.39
CA ALA A 75 4.81 0.26 -17.14
C ALA A 75 5.31 -0.81 -16.18
N ALA A 76 4.61 -1.03 -15.06
CA ALA A 76 4.98 -2.03 -14.06
C ALA A 76 5.00 -3.46 -14.61
N VAL A 77 4.00 -3.85 -15.40
CA VAL A 77 3.98 -5.18 -16.03
C VAL A 77 5.16 -5.36 -16.99
N ARG A 78 5.47 -4.34 -17.80
CA ARG A 78 6.62 -4.38 -18.73
C ARG A 78 7.97 -4.37 -18.02
N GLU A 79 8.03 -3.77 -16.83
CA GLU A 79 9.24 -3.71 -16.01
C GLU A 79 9.51 -5.05 -15.29
N VAL A 80 8.48 -5.74 -14.84
CA VAL A 80 8.61 -6.96 -14.03
C VAL A 80 8.67 -8.23 -14.87
N PHE A 81 8.00 -8.27 -16.01
CA PHE A 81 7.86 -9.47 -16.83
C PHE A 81 8.62 -9.36 -18.17
N PRO A 82 9.14 -10.49 -18.71
CA PRO A 82 9.71 -10.52 -20.05
C PRO A 82 8.71 -10.01 -21.11
N PRO A 83 9.18 -9.42 -22.23
CA PRO A 83 8.31 -8.75 -23.20
C PRO A 83 7.11 -9.60 -23.69
N GLY A 84 7.33 -10.88 -23.99
CA GLY A 84 6.25 -11.77 -24.46
C GLY A 84 5.18 -12.03 -23.39
N VAL A 85 5.60 -12.18 -22.14
CA VAL A 85 4.69 -12.39 -21.00
C VAL A 85 3.94 -11.10 -20.68
N ALA A 86 4.64 -9.96 -20.71
CA ALA A 86 4.02 -8.65 -20.53
C ALA A 86 2.96 -8.37 -21.60
N THR A 87 3.21 -8.71 -22.87
CA THR A 87 2.21 -8.59 -23.94
C THR A 87 0.99 -9.48 -23.67
N ALA A 88 1.20 -10.72 -23.24
CA ALA A 88 0.10 -11.64 -22.91
C ALA A 88 -0.75 -11.13 -21.73
N ILE A 89 -0.12 -10.65 -20.65
CA ILE A 89 -0.81 -10.05 -19.51
C ILE A 89 -1.63 -8.83 -19.95
N LEU A 90 -1.01 -7.89 -20.67
CA LEU A 90 -1.66 -6.62 -21.04
C LEU A 90 -2.78 -6.77 -22.08
N GLY A 91 -2.76 -7.86 -22.85
CA GLY A 91 -3.81 -8.20 -23.81
C GLY A 91 -4.92 -9.07 -23.24
N ASP A 92 -4.84 -9.49 -21.97
CA ASP A 92 -5.83 -10.36 -21.32
C ASP A 92 -7.05 -9.55 -20.86
N ASP A 93 -8.25 -10.09 -21.08
CA ASP A 93 -9.53 -9.50 -20.67
C ASP A 93 -9.62 -9.28 -19.14
N ALA A 94 -8.85 -10.03 -18.36
CA ALA A 94 -8.77 -9.91 -16.91
C ALA A 94 -7.85 -8.77 -16.42
N MET A 95 -7.40 -7.88 -17.31
CA MET A 95 -6.63 -6.69 -16.93
C MET A 95 -7.38 -5.74 -15.97
N GLY A 96 -8.70 -5.63 -16.09
CA GLY A 96 -9.52 -4.84 -15.16
C GLY A 96 -9.41 -5.36 -13.72
N PRO A 97 -9.72 -6.64 -13.45
CA PRO A 97 -9.52 -7.28 -12.15
C PRO A 97 -8.09 -7.16 -11.60
N LEU A 98 -7.06 -7.41 -12.42
CA LEU A 98 -5.66 -7.27 -12.00
C LEU A 98 -5.35 -5.84 -11.57
N SER A 99 -5.74 -4.86 -12.38
CA SER A 99 -5.56 -3.43 -12.13
C SER A 99 -6.24 -3.00 -10.82
N TYR A 100 -7.46 -3.49 -10.55
CA TYR A 100 -8.14 -3.22 -9.29
C TYR A 100 -7.42 -3.80 -8.07
N ARG A 101 -6.97 -5.06 -8.14
CA ARG A 101 -6.23 -5.71 -7.04
C ARG A 101 -4.89 -5.04 -6.77
N LEU A 102 -4.18 -4.64 -7.82
CA LEU A 102 -2.95 -3.85 -7.69
C LEU A 102 -3.22 -2.53 -6.98
N MET A 103 -4.29 -1.80 -7.35
CA MET A 103 -4.64 -0.54 -6.72
C MET A 103 -4.89 -0.73 -5.22
N GLN A 104 -5.71 -1.71 -4.83
CA GLN A 104 -5.98 -2.00 -3.42
C GLN A 104 -4.69 -2.32 -2.66
N ARG A 105 -3.85 -3.19 -3.21
CA ARG A 105 -2.61 -3.59 -2.53
C ARG A 105 -1.60 -2.44 -2.43
N CYS A 106 -1.51 -1.59 -3.45
CA CYS A 106 -0.69 -0.38 -3.40
C CYS A 106 -1.19 0.58 -2.32
N GLN A 107 -2.51 0.77 -2.19
CA GLN A 107 -3.09 1.61 -1.14
C GLN A 107 -2.84 1.03 0.26
N ASP A 108 -2.96 -0.29 0.44
CA ASP A 108 -2.77 -0.94 1.72
C ASP A 108 -1.31 -0.93 2.18
N THR A 109 -0.39 -1.18 1.25
CA THR A 109 1.04 -1.35 1.55
C THR A 109 1.88 -0.10 1.32
N GLY A 110 1.34 0.91 0.63
CA GLY A 110 2.09 2.08 0.17
C GLY A 110 3.18 1.78 -0.86
N ARG A 111 3.19 0.57 -1.45
CA ARG A 111 4.17 0.14 -2.46
C ARG A 111 3.72 0.51 -3.88
N SER A 112 4.66 0.62 -4.80
CA SER A 112 4.36 0.83 -6.23
C SER A 112 3.76 -0.43 -6.87
N PRO A 113 3.06 -0.32 -8.03
CA PRO A 113 2.54 -1.49 -8.73
C PRO A 113 3.64 -2.49 -9.12
N ALA A 114 4.81 -2.01 -9.53
CA ALA A 114 5.95 -2.86 -9.85
C ALA A 114 6.45 -3.62 -8.62
N ASP A 115 6.51 -2.97 -7.46
CA ASP A 115 6.93 -3.62 -6.22
C ASP A 115 5.91 -4.65 -5.73
N VAL A 116 4.61 -4.37 -5.89
CA VAL A 116 3.56 -5.35 -5.59
C VAL A 116 3.68 -6.56 -6.51
N LEU A 117 3.88 -6.35 -7.82
CA LEU A 117 4.09 -7.45 -8.76
C LEU A 117 5.37 -8.25 -8.45
N ARG A 118 6.48 -7.59 -8.10
CA ARG A 118 7.71 -8.28 -7.64
C ARG A 118 7.53 -9.05 -6.34
N GLY A 119 6.56 -8.66 -5.52
CA GLY A 119 6.19 -9.36 -4.29
C GLY A 119 5.42 -10.66 -4.54
N VAL A 120 4.94 -10.92 -5.76
CA VAL A 120 4.43 -12.24 -6.15
C VAL A 120 5.59 -13.22 -6.19
N ASP A 121 5.35 -14.43 -5.68
CA ASP A 121 6.34 -15.50 -5.62
C ASP A 121 7.02 -15.70 -6.99
N ALA A 122 8.31 -16.00 -6.97
CA ALA A 122 9.09 -16.14 -8.19
C ALA A 122 8.55 -17.27 -9.09
N ASP A 123 8.15 -18.41 -8.50
CA ASP A 123 7.61 -19.54 -9.24
C ASP A 123 6.24 -19.19 -9.85
N ASP A 124 5.43 -18.39 -9.15
CA ASP A 124 4.16 -17.87 -9.68
C ASP A 124 4.39 -16.91 -10.84
N ARG A 125 5.40 -16.02 -10.74
CA ARG A 125 5.76 -15.12 -11.84
C ARG A 125 6.26 -15.89 -13.07
N ASP A 126 7.04 -16.95 -12.87
CA ASP A 126 7.49 -17.84 -13.95
C ASP A 126 6.33 -18.67 -14.53
N PHE A 127 5.39 -19.11 -13.69
CA PHE A 127 4.19 -19.80 -14.15
C PHE A 127 3.28 -18.90 -14.99
N CYS A 128 3.21 -17.61 -14.69
CA CYS A 128 2.40 -16.64 -15.43
C CYS A 128 2.67 -16.68 -16.95
N ALA A 129 3.91 -16.98 -17.37
CA ALA A 129 4.28 -17.14 -18.77
C ALA A 129 3.59 -18.31 -19.50
N ARG A 130 3.04 -19.26 -18.74
CA ARG A 130 2.41 -20.51 -19.22
C ARG A 130 0.92 -20.57 -18.90
N ALA A 131 0.39 -19.56 -18.23
CA ALA A 131 -1.02 -19.52 -17.86
C ALA A 131 -1.89 -19.17 -19.09
N ASP A 132 -3.05 -19.82 -19.20
CA ASP A 132 -4.03 -19.50 -20.26
C ASP A 132 -4.62 -18.09 -20.09
N TYR A 133 -4.70 -17.62 -18.83
CA TYR A 133 -5.19 -16.29 -18.44
C TYR A 133 -4.22 -15.62 -17.47
N PRO A 134 -3.09 -15.09 -17.97
CA PRO A 134 -2.01 -14.59 -17.14
C PRO A 134 -2.41 -13.40 -16.24
N ALA A 135 -3.30 -12.51 -16.69
CA ALA A 135 -3.74 -11.40 -15.85
C ALA A 135 -4.69 -11.87 -14.73
N ALA A 136 -5.59 -12.80 -15.04
CA ALA A 136 -6.48 -13.41 -14.03
C ALA A 136 -5.68 -14.16 -12.96
N PHE A 137 -4.66 -14.91 -13.40
CA PHE A 137 -3.74 -15.61 -12.50
C PHE A 137 -3.04 -14.64 -11.54
N LEU A 138 -2.44 -13.57 -12.07
CA LEU A 138 -1.77 -12.55 -11.26
C LEU A 138 -2.73 -11.83 -10.30
N ALA A 139 -3.96 -11.53 -10.74
CA ALA A 139 -4.95 -10.87 -9.89
C ALA A 139 -5.24 -11.68 -8.61
N ASN A 140 -5.29 -13.01 -8.72
CA ASN A 140 -5.47 -13.90 -7.58
C ASN A 140 -4.25 -13.92 -6.66
N ARG A 141 -3.03 -13.85 -7.19
CA ARG A 141 -1.79 -13.84 -6.39
C ARG A 141 -1.54 -12.52 -5.68
N VAL A 142 -1.84 -11.40 -6.33
CA VAL A 142 -1.76 -10.07 -5.71
C VAL A 142 -2.77 -9.92 -4.56
N GLY A 143 -3.95 -10.53 -4.68
CA GLY A 143 -4.97 -10.54 -3.63
C GLY A 143 -4.77 -11.57 -2.51
N GLY A 144 -3.88 -12.54 -2.70
CA GLY A 144 -3.69 -13.69 -1.81
C GLY A 144 -2.45 -13.58 -0.94
N ALA A 145 -2.53 -12.80 0.13
CA ALA A 145 -1.66 -12.91 1.29
C ALA A 145 -2.44 -12.38 2.52
N LEU A 146 -3.28 -13.27 3.06
CA LEU A 146 -3.73 -13.31 4.44
C LEU A 146 -3.26 -14.66 5.01
#